data_AF-A0A8S0YXX0-F1
#
_entry.id   AF-A0A8S0YXX0-F1
#
_cell.length_a   1.000
_cell.length_b   1.000
_cell.length_c   1.000
_cell.angle_alpha   90.00
_cell.angle_beta   90.00
_cell.angle_gamma   90.00
#
_symmetry.space_group_name_H-M   'P 1'
#
loop_
_entity.id
_entity.type
_entity.pdbx_description
1 polymer ?
#
loop_
_entity_poly.entity_id
_entity_poly.type
_entity_poly.pdbx_seq_one_letter_code
_entity_poly.pdbx_strand_id
1 'polypeptide(L)'
;MNFRGILSKSSLRSASSGKSLTHSEEVSKLQSEIELLKQNIDSLKVSVESRDAAIGTLAREKEKIYIELKSAQRTNRNLHQQLVDERDIHSKEKEFLINEIKRLSKQNENEMKCQQNEDGHCDHDKQLLDDLKSKDEVIYNIGIKYMKIKSSKTLLQKKLEKLQVQNKKTCEKIIFLLQDNRKTLDILLDNLLKSSTVSPNSKKYLNLLQINANLHYENTQLKIYQSVKDSPEIPQQDHGHDQCDKSSSVELPVNTSAKLGIKSDGKVKTVIGMVLEGRRRPIHSKLKSLPNHDGPKNKNFKHIHRTLSPNIRGTFYRSASDSCIVRRNLSEFGILVT
;
A
#
# COMPACT_ATOMS: atom_id res chain seq x y z
N MET A 1 -28.70 46.03 -4.58
CA MET A 1 -28.98 46.53 -5.94
C MET A 1 -30.47 46.76 -6.06
N ASN A 2 -30.91 47.98 -6.33
CA ASN A 2 -32.31 48.33 -6.60
C ASN A 2 -32.32 49.43 -7.67
N PHE A 3 -32.55 49.07 -8.94
CA PHE A 3 -32.92 50.02 -9.98
C PHE A 3 -34.31 49.62 -10.48
N ARG A 4 -35.33 50.28 -9.92
CA ARG A 4 -36.70 50.24 -10.44
C ARG A 4 -36.76 51.11 -11.69
N GLY A 5 -37.16 50.51 -12.80
CA GLY A 5 -37.34 51.18 -14.08
C GLY A 5 -38.43 52.25 -14.03
N ILE A 6 -38.17 53.35 -14.72
CA ILE A 6 -39.18 54.31 -15.13
C ILE A 6 -38.96 54.56 -16.63
N LEU A 7 -39.66 53.78 -17.45
CA LEU A 7 -39.90 54.12 -18.85
C LEU A 7 -41.37 54.50 -18.97
N SER A 8 -41.64 55.81 -18.88
CA SER A 8 -42.97 56.37 -19.14
C SER A 8 -43.17 56.53 -20.65
N LYS A 9 -44.11 55.75 -21.19
CA LYS A 9 -44.70 55.93 -22.52
C LYS A 9 -45.84 56.95 -22.44
N SER A 10 -45.74 58.03 -23.21
CA SER A 10 -46.86 58.85 -23.76
C SER A 10 -46.22 59.99 -24.55
N SER A 11 -46.71 60.54 -25.65
CA SER A 11 -47.93 60.39 -26.44
C SER A 11 -47.65 61.13 -27.77
N LEU A 12 -48.00 60.54 -28.91
CA LEU A 12 -47.87 61.17 -30.22
C LEU A 12 -49.14 61.98 -30.52
N ARG A 13 -49.03 63.31 -30.66
CA ARG A 13 -49.96 64.09 -31.51
C ARG A 13 -49.45 65.49 -31.88
N SER A 14 -49.21 65.64 -33.20
CA SER A 14 -49.36 66.80 -34.10
C SER A 14 -49.09 68.25 -33.63
N ALA A 15 -48.19 68.96 -34.33
CA ALA A 15 -48.51 70.17 -35.12
C ALA A 15 -47.27 70.73 -35.86
N SER A 16 -47.51 71.19 -37.08
CA SER A 16 -46.61 71.90 -37.99
C SER A 16 -46.20 73.28 -37.48
N SER A 17 -45.00 73.75 -37.89
CA SER A 17 -44.48 75.14 -37.78
C SER A 17 -43.63 75.52 -36.55
N GLY A 18 -42.48 74.86 -36.34
CA GLY A 18 -41.53 75.26 -35.27
C GLY A 18 -40.15 74.56 -35.29
N LYS A 19 -39.65 74.15 -36.47
CA LYS A 19 -38.54 73.17 -36.61
C LYS A 19 -37.21 73.53 -35.93
N SER A 20 -36.94 74.78 -35.55
CA SER A 20 -35.69 75.17 -34.88
C SER A 20 -35.76 75.12 -33.35
N LEU A 21 -36.94 75.35 -32.75
CA LEU A 21 -37.09 75.45 -31.30
C LEU A 21 -37.17 74.07 -30.62
N THR A 22 -37.84 73.11 -31.26
CA THR A 22 -37.95 71.72 -30.80
C THR A 22 -36.61 70.99 -30.85
N HIS A 23 -35.77 71.32 -31.84
CA HIS A 23 -34.46 70.71 -31.99
C HIS A 23 -33.50 71.16 -30.88
N SER A 24 -33.62 72.42 -30.43
CA SER A 24 -32.83 72.95 -29.31
C SER A 24 -33.16 72.28 -27.99
N GLU A 25 -34.44 72.04 -27.68
CA GLU A 25 -34.84 71.32 -26.45
C GLU A 25 -34.38 69.86 -26.44
N GLU A 26 -34.44 69.20 -27.59
CA GLU A 26 -34.00 67.83 -27.75
C GLU A 26 -32.48 67.71 -27.56
N VAL A 27 -31.71 68.66 -28.09
CA VAL A 27 -30.27 68.79 -27.85
C VAL A 27 -29.96 69.00 -26.35
N SER A 28 -30.71 69.85 -25.65
CA SER A 28 -30.53 70.05 -24.20
C SER A 28 -30.85 68.80 -23.38
N LYS A 29 -31.88 68.03 -23.75
CA LYS A 29 -32.20 66.75 -23.10
C LYS A 29 -31.08 65.72 -23.30
N LEU A 30 -30.59 65.59 -24.54
CA LEU A 30 -29.46 64.71 -24.86
C LEU A 30 -28.19 65.13 -24.11
N GLN A 31 -27.91 66.42 -23.98
CA GLN A 31 -26.79 66.91 -23.16
C GLN A 31 -26.93 66.53 -21.69
N SER A 32 -28.13 66.69 -21.11
CA SER A 32 -28.40 66.27 -19.73
C SER A 32 -28.24 64.76 -19.55
N GLU A 33 -28.66 63.96 -20.53
CA GLU A 33 -28.53 62.51 -20.51
C GLU A 33 -27.06 62.07 -20.63
N ILE A 34 -26.29 62.72 -21.51
CA ILE A 34 -24.84 62.51 -21.62
C ILE A 34 -24.14 62.81 -20.28
N GLU A 35 -24.52 63.90 -19.62
CA GLU A 35 -23.89 64.28 -18.35
C GLU A 35 -24.25 63.30 -17.21
N LEU A 36 -25.50 62.83 -17.16
CA LEU A 36 -25.92 61.76 -16.26
C LEU A 36 -25.15 60.45 -16.52
N LEU A 37 -24.99 60.08 -17.79
CA LEU A 37 -24.24 58.88 -18.18
C LEU A 37 -22.77 58.98 -17.77
N LYS A 38 -22.13 60.14 -17.93
CA LYS A 38 -20.75 60.36 -17.44
C LYS A 38 -20.66 60.17 -15.93
N GLN A 39 -21.55 60.78 -15.15
CA GLN A 39 -21.57 60.61 -13.69
C GLN A 39 -21.76 59.15 -13.28
N ASN A 40 -22.63 58.42 -13.98
CA ASN A 40 -22.82 56.99 -13.75
C ASN A 40 -21.57 56.18 -14.10
N ILE A 41 -20.88 56.50 -15.20
CA ILE A 41 -19.61 55.86 -15.58
C ILE A 41 -18.56 56.09 -14.51
N ASP A 42 -18.41 57.32 -14.02
CA ASP A 42 -17.43 57.65 -12.97
C ASP A 42 -17.76 56.93 -11.65
N SER A 43 -19.03 56.90 -11.25
CA SER A 43 -19.48 56.16 -10.07
C SER A 43 -19.23 54.65 -10.20
N LEU A 44 -19.51 54.08 -11.37
CA LEU A 44 -19.23 52.67 -11.65
C LEU A 44 -17.73 52.38 -11.61
N LYS A 45 -16.89 53.28 -12.15
CA LYS A 45 -15.44 53.14 -12.12
C LYS A 45 -14.90 53.07 -10.69
N VAL A 46 -15.31 54.01 -9.82
CA VAL A 46 -14.96 53.99 -8.39
C VAL A 46 -15.44 52.70 -7.71
N SER A 47 -16.66 52.25 -8.02
CA SER A 47 -17.22 51.01 -7.48
C SER A 47 -16.46 49.75 -7.93
N VAL A 48 -15.96 49.72 -9.16
CA VAL A 48 -15.15 48.62 -9.69
C VAL A 48 -13.78 48.60 -9.01
N GLU A 49 -13.09 49.74 -8.96
CA GLU A 49 -11.79 49.87 -8.30
C GLU A 49 -11.84 49.46 -6.82
N SER A 50 -12.90 49.87 -6.11
CA SER A 50 -13.12 49.47 -4.71
C SER A 50 -13.35 47.96 -4.56
N ARG A 51 -14.11 47.33 -5.46
CA ARG A 51 -14.33 45.89 -5.45
C ARG A 51 -13.06 45.11 -5.77
N ASP A 52 -12.26 45.59 -6.73
CA ASP A 52 -10.98 44.97 -7.07
C ASP A 52 -10.00 45.02 -5.90
N ALA A 53 -9.95 46.12 -5.16
CA ALA A 53 -9.16 46.23 -3.94
C ALA A 53 -9.64 45.27 -2.83
N ALA A 54 -10.95 45.09 -2.68
CA ALA A 54 -11.53 44.13 -1.74
C ALA A 54 -11.19 42.67 -2.13
N ILE A 55 -11.30 42.33 -3.42
CA ILE A 55 -10.90 41.00 -3.95
C ILE A 55 -9.42 40.74 -3.69
N GLY A 56 -8.54 41.72 -3.94
CA GLY A 56 -7.11 41.61 -3.67
C GLY A 56 -6.77 41.44 -2.19
N THR A 57 -7.60 41.96 -1.29
CA THR A 57 -7.45 41.78 0.15
C THR A 57 -7.91 40.38 0.58
N LEU A 58 -9.09 39.96 0.13
CA LEU A 58 -9.62 38.62 0.38
C LEU A 58 -8.72 37.52 -0.15
N ALA A 59 -8.11 37.71 -1.32
CA ALA A 59 -7.16 36.75 -1.89
C ALA A 59 -5.92 36.57 -0.99
N ARG A 60 -5.38 37.66 -0.44
CA ARG A 60 -4.23 37.63 0.48
C ARG A 60 -4.59 36.99 1.82
N GLU A 61 -5.77 37.30 2.36
CA GLU A 61 -6.26 36.69 3.60
C GLU A 61 -6.53 35.19 3.45
N LYS A 62 -7.11 34.77 2.32
CA LYS A 62 -7.30 33.36 1.99
C LYS A 62 -5.97 32.60 1.98
N GLU A 63 -4.94 33.15 1.34
CA GLU A 63 -3.61 32.53 1.30
C GLU A 63 -3.00 32.44 2.70
N LYS A 64 -3.09 33.52 3.49
CA LYS A 64 -2.62 33.54 4.88
C LYS A 64 -3.28 32.44 5.72
N ILE A 65 -4.61 32.35 5.69
CA ILE A 65 -5.37 31.32 6.43
C ILE A 65 -5.00 29.92 5.94
N TYR A 66 -4.79 29.74 4.64
CA TYR A 66 -4.38 28.45 4.08
C TYR A 66 -3.02 28.00 4.62
N ILE A 67 -2.04 28.91 4.69
CA ILE A 67 -0.72 28.63 5.25
C ILE A 67 -0.82 28.28 6.75
N GLU A 68 -1.59 29.06 7.51
CA GLU A 68 -1.83 28.82 8.95
C GLU A 68 -2.49 27.46 9.19
N LEU A 69 -3.49 27.10 8.38
CA LEU A 69 -4.15 25.79 8.43
C LEU A 69 -3.16 24.66 8.17
N LYS A 70 -2.31 24.79 7.15
CA LYS A 70 -1.28 23.77 6.86
C LYS A 70 -0.26 23.66 7.98
N SER A 71 0.12 24.77 8.61
CA SER A 71 0.98 24.78 9.78
C SER A 71 0.32 24.04 10.95
N ALA A 72 -0.91 24.38 11.29
CA ALA A 72 -1.69 23.75 12.36
C ALA A 72 -1.92 22.25 12.11
N GLN A 73 -2.14 21.82 10.86
CA GLN A 73 -2.26 20.41 10.52
C GLN A 73 -0.96 19.64 10.77
N ARG A 74 0.20 20.23 10.46
CA ARG A 74 1.51 19.61 10.73
C ARG A 74 1.77 19.52 12.22
N THR A 75 1.51 20.57 12.98
CA THR A 75 1.70 20.57 14.44
C THR A 75 0.77 19.57 15.12
N ASN A 76 -0.49 19.47 14.70
CA ASN A 76 -1.44 18.49 15.24
C ASN A 76 -0.99 17.05 15.00
N ARG A 77 -0.52 16.72 13.78
CA ARG A 77 0.06 15.40 13.49
C ARG A 77 1.28 15.09 14.36
N ASN A 78 2.14 16.08 14.58
CA ASN A 78 3.32 15.93 15.44
C ASN A 78 2.91 15.67 16.90
N LEU A 79 2.01 16.48 17.46
CA LEU A 79 1.49 16.29 18.81
C LEU A 79 0.80 14.94 18.98
N HIS A 80 0.03 14.50 17.97
CA HIS A 80 -0.59 13.18 18.00
C HIS A 80 0.46 12.07 18.09
N GLN A 81 1.55 12.17 17.32
CA GLN A 81 2.65 11.21 17.39
C GLN A 81 3.34 11.23 18.75
N GLN A 82 3.65 12.42 19.30
CA GLN A 82 4.23 12.54 20.64
C GLN A 82 3.35 11.89 21.71
N LEU A 83 2.03 12.08 21.66
CA LEU A 83 1.10 11.46 22.60
C LEU A 83 1.03 9.93 22.47
N VAL A 84 1.22 9.40 21.26
CA VAL A 84 1.32 7.95 21.04
C VAL A 84 2.62 7.43 21.63
N ASP A 85 3.74 8.10 21.35
CA ASP A 85 5.07 7.71 21.83
C ASP A 85 5.13 7.74 23.37
N GLU A 86 4.61 8.79 24.00
CA GLU A 86 4.51 8.91 25.47
C GLU A 86 3.67 7.79 26.07
N ARG A 87 2.52 7.47 25.46
CA ARG A 87 1.67 6.36 25.92
C ARG A 87 2.41 5.02 25.85
N ASP A 88 3.19 4.80 24.80
CA ASP A 88 3.98 3.59 24.62
C ASP A 88 5.11 3.51 25.65
N ILE A 89 5.78 4.62 25.95
CA ILE A 89 6.80 4.72 27.00
C ILE A 89 6.18 4.40 28.37
N HIS A 90 5.09 5.09 28.73
CA HIS A 90 4.39 4.87 30.00
C HIS A 90 3.90 3.42 30.15
N SER A 91 3.44 2.80 29.07
CA SER A 91 3.01 1.40 29.08
C SER A 91 4.17 0.45 29.36
N LYS A 92 5.33 0.67 28.71
CA LYS A 92 6.54 -0.13 28.95
C LYS A 92 7.09 0.07 30.36
N GLU A 93 7.10 1.30 30.86
CA GLU A 93 7.56 1.61 32.21
C GLU A 93 6.65 0.97 33.26
N LYS A 94 5.33 1.04 33.08
CA LYS A 94 4.37 0.34 33.93
C LYS A 94 4.63 -1.17 33.95
N GLU A 95 4.83 -1.79 32.80
CA GLU A 95 5.15 -3.23 32.73
C GLU A 95 6.47 -3.56 33.43
N PHE A 96 7.49 -2.73 33.24
CA PHE A 96 8.78 -2.86 33.91
C PHE A 96 8.63 -2.80 35.44
N LEU A 97 7.96 -1.78 35.97
CA LEU A 97 7.73 -1.61 37.40
C LEU A 97 6.92 -2.76 37.99
N ILE A 98 5.88 -3.24 37.29
CA ILE A 98 5.11 -4.41 37.72
C ILE A 98 6.00 -5.65 37.80
N ASN A 99 6.88 -5.86 36.83
CA ASN A 99 7.80 -6.99 36.84
C ASN A 99 8.83 -6.87 37.97
N GLU A 100 9.32 -5.66 38.23
CA GLU A 100 10.29 -5.41 39.29
C GLU A 100 9.69 -5.59 40.68
N ILE A 101 8.46 -5.11 40.91
CA ILE A 101 7.71 -5.38 42.14
C ILE A 101 7.53 -6.89 42.33
N LYS A 102 7.11 -7.63 41.29
CA LYS A 102 6.99 -9.10 41.38
C LYS A 102 8.32 -9.79 41.70
N ARG A 103 9.43 -9.28 41.16
CA ARG A 103 10.78 -9.81 41.44
C ARG A 103 11.15 -9.58 42.90
N LEU A 104 10.96 -8.36 43.40
CA LEU A 104 11.25 -7.98 44.78
C LEU A 104 10.35 -8.71 45.78
N SER A 105 9.05 -8.85 45.51
CA SER A 105 8.14 -9.63 46.37
C SER A 105 8.60 -11.09 46.51
N LYS A 106 8.97 -11.74 45.40
CA LYS A 106 9.51 -13.10 45.42
C LYS A 106 10.82 -13.20 46.20
N GLN A 107 11.70 -12.21 46.06
CA GLN A 107 12.95 -12.17 46.79
C GLN A 107 12.70 -12.03 48.30
N ASN A 108 11.83 -11.11 48.70
CA ASN A 108 11.47 -10.89 50.10
C ASN A 108 10.80 -12.13 50.74
N GLU A 109 9.90 -12.81 50.00
CA GLU A 109 9.31 -14.09 50.44
C GLU A 109 10.37 -15.18 50.67
N ASN A 110 11.44 -15.19 49.86
CA ASN A 110 12.52 -16.16 50.00
C ASN A 110 13.46 -15.81 51.17
N GLU A 111 13.78 -14.52 51.37
CA GLU A 111 14.61 -14.04 52.48
C GLU A 111 13.94 -14.30 53.84
N MET A 112 12.63 -14.05 53.95
CA MET A 112 11.85 -14.38 55.15
C MET A 112 11.83 -15.88 55.47
N LYS A 113 11.86 -16.74 54.44
CA LYS A 113 11.94 -18.21 54.63
C LYS A 113 13.32 -18.66 55.09
N CYS A 114 14.40 -17.98 54.69
CA CYS A 114 15.75 -18.32 55.14
C CYS A 114 16.00 -17.96 56.62
N GLN A 115 15.42 -16.88 57.13
CA GLN A 115 15.61 -16.43 58.52
C GLN A 115 14.92 -17.34 59.56
N GLN A 116 14.01 -18.21 59.16
CA GLN A 116 13.26 -19.08 60.08
C GLN A 116 13.92 -20.44 60.36
N ASN A 117 15.06 -20.75 59.74
CA ASN A 117 15.66 -22.09 59.74
C ASN A 117 17.03 -22.18 60.46
N GLU A 118 17.31 -21.34 61.46
CA GLU A 118 18.63 -21.29 62.11
C GLU A 118 18.88 -22.30 63.25
N ASP A 119 17.94 -23.19 63.60
CA ASP A 119 18.13 -24.17 64.69
C ASP A 119 18.21 -25.62 64.15
N GLY A 120 19.41 -26.15 63.93
CA GLY A 120 19.55 -27.57 63.57
C GLY A 120 20.88 -28.03 62.96
N HIS A 121 22.02 -27.75 63.60
CA HIS A 121 23.34 -27.94 62.98
C HIS A 121 23.75 -29.40 62.66
N CYS A 122 23.12 -30.43 63.25
CA CYS A 122 23.50 -31.84 63.03
C CYS A 122 22.64 -32.58 61.97
N ASP A 123 21.38 -32.22 61.81
CA ASP A 123 20.53 -32.72 60.70
C ASP A 123 20.87 -32.02 59.37
N HIS A 124 21.48 -30.84 59.46
CA HIS A 124 21.83 -30.03 58.32
C HIS A 124 22.82 -30.71 57.36
N ASP A 125 23.81 -31.43 57.88
CA ASP A 125 24.82 -32.10 57.04
C ASP A 125 24.23 -33.26 56.22
N LYS A 126 23.31 -34.04 56.80
CA LYS A 126 22.60 -35.10 56.08
C LYS A 126 21.65 -34.52 55.05
N GLN A 127 20.91 -33.48 55.44
CA GLN A 127 20.02 -32.74 54.54
C GLN A 127 20.81 -32.15 53.36
N LEU A 128 21.99 -31.58 53.62
CA LEU A 128 22.87 -31.02 52.60
C LEU A 128 23.37 -32.09 51.62
N LEU A 129 23.70 -33.29 52.13
CA LEU A 129 24.14 -34.41 51.31
C LEU A 129 23.03 -34.91 50.38
N ASP A 130 21.79 -35.01 50.88
CA ASP A 130 20.64 -35.42 50.07
C ASP A 130 20.21 -34.33 49.08
N ASP A 131 20.31 -33.05 49.46
CA ASP A 131 20.15 -31.91 48.56
C ASP A 131 21.21 -31.92 47.45
N LEU A 132 22.46 -32.26 47.77
CA LEU A 132 23.54 -32.37 46.80
C LEU A 132 23.26 -33.49 45.79
N LYS A 133 22.84 -34.67 46.24
CA LYS A 133 22.44 -35.79 45.36
C LYS A 133 21.26 -35.42 44.47
N SER A 134 20.25 -34.74 45.04
CA SER A 134 19.09 -34.25 44.28
C SER A 134 19.53 -33.26 43.19
N LYS A 135 20.43 -32.32 43.52
CA LYS A 135 21.00 -31.38 42.55
C LYS A 135 21.81 -32.09 41.48
N ASP A 136 22.60 -33.11 41.82
CA ASP A 136 23.37 -33.90 40.87
C ASP A 136 22.45 -34.65 39.88
N GLU A 137 21.34 -35.21 40.36
CA GLU A 137 20.33 -35.83 39.49
C GLU A 137 19.69 -34.79 38.55
N VAL A 138 19.36 -33.59 39.05
CA VAL A 138 18.86 -32.50 38.23
C VAL A 138 19.88 -32.07 37.16
N ILE A 139 21.16 -31.92 37.54
CA ILE A 139 22.26 -31.57 36.63
C ILE A 139 22.41 -32.64 35.55
N TYR A 140 22.40 -33.92 35.93
CA TYR A 140 22.46 -35.04 34.99
C TYR A 140 21.29 -34.97 33.98
N ASN A 141 20.06 -34.79 34.48
CA ASN A 141 18.87 -34.68 33.65
C ASN A 141 18.90 -33.48 32.70
N ILE A 142 19.40 -32.33 33.17
CA ILE A 142 19.62 -31.14 32.34
C ILE A 142 20.68 -31.44 31.27
N GLY A 143 21.77 -32.11 31.62
CA GLY A 143 22.82 -32.54 30.70
C GLY A 143 22.27 -33.42 29.57
N ILE A 144 21.43 -34.41 29.91
CA ILE A 144 20.77 -35.26 28.92
C ILE A 144 19.83 -34.44 28.01
N LYS A 145 19.01 -33.55 28.57
CA LYS A 145 18.12 -32.67 27.78
C LYS A 145 18.93 -31.75 26.86
N TYR A 146 20.00 -31.16 27.35
CA TYR A 146 20.91 -30.32 26.56
C TYR A 146 21.53 -31.10 25.41
N MET A 147 22.01 -32.32 25.64
CA MET A 147 22.59 -33.16 24.59
C MET A 147 21.56 -33.55 23.53
N LYS A 148 20.31 -33.86 23.93
CA LYS A 148 19.20 -34.08 22.99
C LYS A 148 18.95 -32.83 22.14
N ILE A 149 18.79 -31.66 22.76
CA ILE A 149 18.57 -30.39 22.05
C ILE A 149 19.74 -30.07 21.12
N LYS A 150 20.98 -30.25 21.57
CA LYS A 150 22.20 -30.04 20.78
C LYS A 150 22.21 -30.93 19.54
N SER A 151 21.91 -32.21 19.70
CA SER A 151 21.82 -33.15 18.57
C SER A 151 20.72 -32.76 17.57
N SER A 152 19.54 -32.38 18.05
CA SER A 152 18.43 -31.91 17.21
C SER A 152 18.78 -30.61 16.47
N LYS A 153 19.43 -29.65 17.14
CA LYS A 153 19.92 -28.41 16.52
C LYS A 153 20.87 -28.72 15.37
N THR A 154 21.87 -29.58 15.60
CA THR A 154 22.83 -29.97 14.55
C THR A 154 22.14 -30.65 13.37
N LEU A 155 21.15 -31.52 13.63
CA LEU A 155 20.38 -32.17 12.57
C LEU A 155 19.58 -31.16 11.73
N LEU A 156 18.88 -30.23 12.40
CA LEU A 156 18.10 -29.19 11.74
C LEU A 156 18.99 -28.25 10.92
N GLN A 157 20.16 -27.87 11.45
CA GLN A 157 21.12 -27.03 10.75
C GLN A 157 21.62 -27.69 9.45
N LYS A 158 21.99 -28.98 9.50
CA LYS A 158 22.35 -29.74 8.30
C LYS A 158 21.21 -29.83 7.28
N LYS A 159 19.96 -29.97 7.74
CA LYS A 159 18.78 -30.00 6.86
C LYS A 159 18.54 -28.64 6.21
N LEU A 160 18.73 -27.55 6.96
CA LEU A 160 18.62 -26.18 6.47
C LEU A 160 19.66 -25.91 5.38
N GLU A 161 20.92 -26.25 5.62
CA GLU A 161 22.01 -26.10 4.64
C GLU A 161 21.69 -26.87 3.33
N LYS A 162 21.21 -28.11 3.45
CA LYS A 162 20.79 -28.91 2.29
C LYS A 162 19.66 -28.23 1.50
N LEU A 163 18.65 -27.71 2.19
CA LEU A 163 17.53 -27.01 1.56
C LEU A 163 17.99 -25.70 0.91
N GLN A 164 18.89 -24.95 1.53
CA GLN A 164 19.47 -23.74 0.95
C GLN A 164 20.22 -24.04 -0.35
N VAL A 165 21.06 -25.08 -0.35
CA VAL A 165 21.77 -25.52 -1.56
C VAL A 165 20.80 -25.97 -2.66
N GLN A 166 19.75 -26.73 -2.32
CA GLN A 166 18.73 -27.15 -3.28
C GLN A 166 17.95 -25.96 -3.85
N ASN A 167 17.58 -25.00 -3.00
CA ASN A 167 16.86 -23.81 -3.43
C ASN A 167 17.72 -22.95 -4.36
N LYS A 168 18.99 -22.71 -4.00
CA LYS A 168 19.94 -22.00 -4.87
C LYS A 168 20.06 -22.65 -6.25
N LYS A 169 20.24 -23.97 -6.31
CA LYS A 169 20.28 -24.72 -7.58
C LYS A 169 18.98 -24.63 -8.37
N THR A 170 17.84 -24.58 -7.70
CA THR A 170 16.53 -24.45 -8.35
C THR A 170 16.35 -23.05 -8.93
N CYS A 171 16.73 -22.00 -8.18
CA CYS A 171 16.74 -20.63 -8.68
C CYS A 171 17.68 -20.47 -9.89
N GLU A 172 18.89 -21.04 -9.84
CA GLU A 172 19.82 -21.03 -10.97
C GLU A 172 19.21 -21.67 -12.23
N LYS A 173 18.53 -22.82 -12.07
CA LYS A 173 17.79 -23.47 -13.17
C LYS A 173 16.67 -22.59 -13.72
N ILE A 174 15.86 -21.97 -12.85
CA ILE A 174 14.76 -21.10 -13.27
C ILE A 174 15.30 -19.87 -14.01
N ILE A 175 16.38 -19.25 -13.51
CA ILE A 175 17.03 -18.12 -14.18
C ILE A 175 17.52 -18.54 -15.56
N PHE A 176 18.16 -19.70 -15.67
CA PHE A 176 18.62 -20.22 -16.96
C PHE A 176 17.44 -20.42 -17.93
N LEU A 177 16.34 -21.05 -17.49
CA LEU A 177 15.12 -21.24 -18.27
C LEU A 177 14.49 -19.90 -18.72
N LEU A 178 14.44 -18.90 -17.84
CA LEU A 178 13.91 -17.58 -18.17
C LEU A 178 14.79 -16.86 -19.20
N GLN A 179 16.12 -16.98 -19.08
CA GLN A 179 17.06 -16.42 -20.04
C GLN A 179 16.96 -17.11 -21.40
N ASP A 180 16.78 -18.43 -21.42
CA ASP A 180 16.60 -19.21 -22.65
C ASP A 180 15.28 -18.87 -23.36
N ASN A 181 14.19 -18.77 -22.59
CA ASN A 181 12.90 -18.32 -23.12
C ASN A 181 12.96 -16.89 -23.65
N ARG A 182 13.66 -15.98 -22.94
CA ARG A 182 13.88 -14.61 -23.42
C ARG A 182 14.61 -14.60 -24.76
N LYS A 183 15.72 -15.33 -24.88
CA LYS A 183 16.44 -15.46 -26.16
C LYS A 183 15.54 -16.00 -27.27
N THR A 184 14.72 -16.99 -26.96
CA THR A 184 13.76 -17.55 -27.91
C THR A 184 12.72 -16.52 -28.36
N LEU A 185 12.17 -15.73 -27.43
CA LEU A 185 11.24 -14.63 -27.76
C LEU A 185 11.91 -13.54 -28.58
N ASP A 186 13.14 -13.14 -28.25
CA ASP A 186 13.90 -12.15 -29.01
C ASP A 186 14.12 -12.64 -30.46
N ILE A 187 14.48 -13.92 -30.64
CA ILE A 187 14.59 -14.55 -31.98
C ILE A 187 13.24 -14.55 -32.71
N LEU A 188 12.14 -14.90 -32.04
CA LEU A 188 10.80 -14.90 -32.64
C LEU A 188 10.35 -13.49 -33.03
N LEU A 189 10.64 -12.49 -32.20
CA LEU A 189 10.35 -11.08 -32.46
C LEU A 189 11.17 -10.58 -33.64
N ASP A 190 12.47 -10.86 -33.67
CA ASP A 190 13.35 -10.53 -34.80
C ASP A 190 12.85 -11.16 -36.09
N ASN A 191 12.45 -12.43 -36.04
CA ASN A 191 11.87 -13.13 -37.19
C ASN A 191 10.54 -12.51 -37.62
N LEU A 192 9.69 -12.11 -36.67
CA LEU A 192 8.44 -11.41 -36.97
C LEU A 192 8.68 -10.05 -37.61
N LEU A 193 9.63 -9.27 -37.09
CA LEU A 193 9.98 -7.96 -37.64
C LEU A 193 10.62 -8.08 -39.04
N LYS A 194 11.49 -9.09 -39.25
CA LYS A 194 12.10 -9.37 -40.56
C LYS A 194 11.10 -9.92 -41.58
N SER A 195 10.10 -10.70 -41.14
CA SER A 195 9.05 -11.25 -42.01
C SER A 195 7.87 -10.30 -42.23
N SER A 196 7.66 -9.36 -41.32
CA SER A 196 6.67 -8.29 -41.43
C SER A 196 7.21 -7.18 -42.32
N THR A 197 7.35 -7.46 -43.61
CA THR A 197 7.48 -6.45 -44.66
C THR A 197 6.13 -5.76 -44.89
N VAL A 198 5.58 -5.15 -43.84
CA VAL A 198 4.52 -4.18 -43.99
C VAL A 198 5.19 -2.96 -44.62
N SER A 199 5.10 -2.88 -45.95
CA SER A 199 5.61 -1.74 -46.71
C SER A 199 5.12 -0.44 -46.05
N PRO A 200 6.00 0.56 -45.84
CA PRO A 200 5.64 1.86 -45.26
C PRO A 200 4.50 2.57 -46.01
N ASN A 201 4.24 2.16 -47.26
CA ASN A 201 3.19 2.70 -48.12
C ASN A 201 1.96 1.78 -48.23
N SER A 202 1.88 0.72 -47.43
CA SER A 202 0.71 -0.16 -47.42
C SER A 202 -0.42 0.45 -46.60
N LYS A 203 -1.65 0.36 -47.11
CA LYS A 203 -2.87 0.83 -46.41
C LYS A 203 -2.99 0.27 -44.99
N LYS A 204 -2.47 -0.95 -44.75
CA LYS A 204 -2.44 -1.57 -43.41
C LYS A 204 -1.48 -0.85 -42.47
N TYR A 205 -0.30 -0.44 -42.94
CA TYR A 205 0.66 0.36 -42.15
C TYR A 205 0.06 1.69 -41.74
N LEU A 206 -0.53 2.41 -42.69
CA LEU A 206 -1.15 3.72 -42.43
C LEU A 206 -2.33 3.60 -41.46
N ASN A 207 -3.16 2.55 -41.59
CA ASN A 207 -4.22 2.25 -40.62
C ASN A 207 -3.66 1.94 -39.22
N LEU A 208 -2.58 1.15 -39.13
CA LEU A 208 -1.90 0.88 -37.85
C LEU A 208 -1.31 2.16 -37.24
N LEU A 209 -0.71 3.04 -38.05
CA LEU A 209 -0.20 4.33 -37.62
C LEU A 209 -1.32 5.23 -37.09
N GLN A 210 -2.45 5.27 -37.80
CA GLN A 210 -3.64 6.03 -37.40
C GLN A 210 -4.23 5.52 -36.09
N ILE A 211 -4.38 4.20 -35.95
CA ILE A 211 -4.86 3.57 -34.70
C ILE A 211 -3.90 3.87 -33.55
N ASN A 212 -2.59 3.75 -33.79
CA ASN A 212 -1.57 4.02 -32.78
C ASN A 212 -1.56 5.50 -32.34
N ALA A 213 -1.70 6.44 -33.29
CA ALA A 213 -1.85 7.86 -33.00
C ALA A 213 -3.11 8.15 -32.17
N ASN A 214 -4.25 7.54 -32.51
CA ASN A 214 -5.49 7.68 -31.76
C ASN A 214 -5.35 7.12 -30.33
N LEU A 215 -4.74 5.94 -30.16
CA LEU A 215 -4.48 5.36 -28.85
C LEU A 215 -3.51 6.19 -28.01
N HIS A 216 -2.52 6.82 -28.63
CA HIS A 216 -1.63 7.76 -27.93
C HIS A 216 -2.38 9.00 -27.45
N TYR A 217 -3.27 9.54 -28.28
CA TYR A 217 -4.13 10.65 -27.91
C TYR A 217 -5.03 10.27 -26.73
N GLU A 218 -5.76 9.14 -26.82
CA GLU A 218 -6.62 8.64 -25.75
C GLU A 218 -5.84 8.39 -24.45
N ASN A 219 -4.66 7.77 -24.53
CA ASN A 219 -3.80 7.57 -23.35
C ASN A 219 -3.34 8.89 -22.73
N THR A 220 -3.08 9.91 -23.55
CA THR A 220 -2.72 11.25 -23.05
C THR A 220 -3.91 11.89 -22.35
N GLN A 221 -5.11 11.78 -22.91
CA GLN A 221 -6.34 12.25 -22.26
C GLN A 221 -6.58 11.52 -20.95
N LEU A 222 -6.47 10.19 -20.93
CA LEU A 222 -6.63 9.39 -19.71
C LEU A 222 -5.61 9.76 -18.63
N LYS A 223 -4.35 10.02 -19.00
CA LYS A 223 -3.34 10.53 -18.05
C LYS A 223 -3.71 11.90 -17.49
N ILE A 224 -4.24 12.81 -18.31
CA ILE A 224 -4.73 14.11 -17.85
C ILE A 224 -5.90 13.91 -16.90
N TYR A 225 -6.91 13.10 -17.26
CA TYR A 225 -8.03 12.77 -16.38
C TYR A 225 -7.60 12.12 -15.06
N GLN A 226 -6.63 11.20 -15.09
CA GLN A 226 -6.06 10.61 -13.87
C GLN A 226 -5.34 11.67 -13.03
N SER A 227 -4.55 12.56 -13.65
CA SER A 227 -3.87 13.65 -12.92
C SER A 227 -4.84 14.66 -12.29
N VAL A 228 -6.00 14.88 -12.91
CA VAL A 228 -7.09 15.73 -12.37
C VAL A 228 -7.83 15.00 -11.25
N LYS A 229 -8.02 13.68 -11.37
CA LYS A 229 -8.68 12.84 -10.35
C LYS A 229 -7.79 12.56 -9.13
N ASP A 230 -6.47 12.53 -9.31
CA ASP A 230 -5.48 12.36 -8.25
C ASP A 230 -5.12 13.70 -7.57
N SER A 231 -5.67 14.83 -8.03
CA SER A 231 -5.74 16.05 -7.23
C SER A 231 -6.82 15.92 -6.15
N PRO A 232 -6.53 16.29 -4.89
CA PRO A 232 -7.49 16.13 -3.80
C PRO A 232 -8.75 16.97 -4.07
N GLU A 233 -9.89 16.29 -4.06
CA GLU A 233 -11.23 16.83 -4.21
C GLU A 233 -11.43 18.11 -3.40
N ILE A 234 -11.84 19.18 -4.08
CA ILE A 234 -12.61 20.27 -3.49
C ILE A 234 -14.07 19.79 -3.47
N PRO A 235 -14.79 19.81 -2.33
CA PRO A 235 -16.19 19.43 -2.29
C PRO A 235 -17.03 20.37 -3.17
N GLN A 236 -17.84 19.77 -4.03
CA GLN A 236 -18.88 20.45 -4.80
C GLN A 236 -19.89 21.09 -3.83
N GLN A 237 -20.15 22.38 -4.02
CA GLN A 237 -21.32 23.05 -3.47
C GLN A 237 -22.43 23.03 -4.52
N ASP A 238 -23.53 22.45 -4.07
CA ASP A 238 -24.88 22.38 -4.61
C ASP A 238 -25.38 23.70 -5.22
N HIS A 239 -25.84 23.65 -6.47
CA HIS A 239 -26.95 24.47 -6.98
C HIS A 239 -27.54 23.82 -8.24
N GLY A 240 -28.77 23.33 -8.12
CA GLY A 240 -29.56 22.80 -9.22
C GLY A 240 -30.16 23.86 -10.14
N HIS A 241 -30.48 23.47 -11.38
CA HIS A 241 -31.85 23.31 -11.86
C HIS A 241 -31.83 22.80 -13.32
N ASP A 242 -32.76 21.89 -13.61
CA ASP A 242 -33.53 21.78 -14.86
C ASP A 242 -32.79 21.59 -16.20
N GLN A 243 -32.80 20.36 -16.73
CA GLN A 243 -33.81 19.96 -17.74
C GLN A 243 -33.52 18.60 -18.41
N CYS A 244 -34.60 17.80 -18.47
CA CYS A 244 -35.00 16.91 -19.56
C CYS A 244 -34.19 15.62 -19.83
N ASP A 245 -34.51 14.57 -19.06
CA ASP A 245 -34.31 13.17 -19.47
C ASP A 245 -35.62 12.58 -20.02
N LYS A 246 -35.63 12.24 -21.31
CA LYS A 246 -36.43 11.13 -21.89
C LYS A 246 -35.66 10.46 -23.03
N SER A 247 -34.98 9.38 -22.67
CA SER A 247 -34.99 8.03 -23.29
C SER A 247 -34.78 7.87 -24.81
N SER A 248 -33.77 7.08 -25.19
CA SER A 248 -34.01 5.82 -25.94
C SER A 248 -32.87 4.81 -25.78
N SER A 249 -33.24 3.62 -25.33
CA SER A 249 -32.53 2.34 -25.28
C SER A 249 -31.99 1.85 -26.63
N VAL A 250 -30.84 1.16 -26.64
CA VAL A 250 -30.60 0.03 -27.55
C VAL A 250 -29.77 -1.06 -26.85
N GLU A 251 -30.23 -2.28 -27.04
CA GLU A 251 -29.95 -3.55 -26.37
C GLU A 251 -28.57 -4.15 -26.72
N LEU A 252 -28.02 -4.95 -25.78
CA LEU A 252 -26.95 -5.90 -26.03
C LEU A 252 -27.57 -7.29 -26.28
N PRO A 253 -27.27 -7.97 -27.39
CA PRO A 253 -27.70 -9.36 -27.56
C PRO A 253 -26.67 -10.34 -26.98
N VAL A 254 -27.25 -11.38 -26.38
CA VAL A 254 -26.67 -12.60 -25.85
C VAL A 254 -26.60 -13.67 -26.96
N ASN A 255 -25.68 -14.64 -26.80
CA ASN A 255 -25.44 -15.87 -27.60
C ASN A 255 -24.51 -15.67 -28.83
N THR A 256 -23.55 -16.56 -29.15
CA THR A 256 -23.67 -18.03 -29.18
C THR A 256 -22.30 -18.70 -29.22
N SER A 257 -22.19 -19.82 -28.51
CA SER A 257 -21.15 -20.85 -28.58
C SER A 257 -21.28 -21.76 -29.82
N ALA A 258 -20.17 -22.11 -30.47
CA ALA A 258 -19.91 -23.39 -31.18
C ALA A 258 -18.42 -23.40 -31.60
N LYS A 259 -17.53 -24.30 -31.15
CA LYS A 259 -17.43 -25.78 -31.19
C LYS A 259 -17.12 -26.34 -32.58
N LEU A 260 -15.88 -26.80 -32.77
CA LEU A 260 -15.41 -27.89 -33.67
C LEU A 260 -13.90 -28.05 -33.38
N GLY A 261 -13.34 -29.17 -32.90
CA GLY A 261 -13.40 -30.56 -33.41
C GLY A 261 -12.21 -30.75 -34.36
N ILE A 262 -11.17 -31.57 -34.11
CA ILE A 262 -11.06 -33.04 -34.30
C ILE A 262 -9.55 -33.37 -34.08
N LYS A 263 -9.15 -34.20 -33.09
CA LYS A 263 -8.66 -35.61 -33.16
C LYS A 263 -7.66 -36.01 -34.28
N SER A 264 -6.52 -36.58 -33.88
CA SER A 264 -5.91 -37.85 -34.39
C SER A 264 -4.63 -38.09 -33.57
N ASP A 265 -4.55 -39.11 -32.71
CA ASP A 265 -4.24 -40.54 -32.92
C ASP A 265 -2.84 -40.85 -33.51
N GLY A 266 -2.05 -41.60 -32.72
CA GLY A 266 -0.75 -42.17 -33.10
C GLY A 266 -0.10 -42.97 -31.97
N LYS A 267 -0.44 -44.26 -31.85
CA LYS A 267 0.20 -45.28 -30.99
C LYS A 267 1.34 -45.98 -31.74
N VAL A 268 2.52 -46.21 -31.11
CA VAL A 268 3.37 -47.43 -31.17
C VAL A 268 4.34 -47.38 -29.95
N LYS A 269 4.19 -48.18 -28.87
CA LYS A 269 4.73 -49.53 -28.56
C LYS A 269 6.27 -49.72 -28.56
N THR A 270 6.81 -49.86 -27.33
CA THR A 270 7.72 -50.92 -26.80
C THR A 270 9.00 -51.29 -27.55
N VAL A 271 10.16 -51.33 -26.86
CA VAL A 271 10.98 -52.55 -26.60
C VAL A 271 12.23 -52.25 -25.75
N ILE A 272 12.30 -53.02 -24.65
CA ILE A 272 13.39 -53.54 -23.82
C ILE A 272 14.82 -53.49 -24.42
N GLY A 273 15.79 -53.09 -23.58
CA GLY A 273 17.22 -53.39 -23.75
C GLY A 273 17.96 -53.34 -22.40
N MET A 274 18.22 -54.51 -21.82
CA MET A 274 19.11 -54.76 -20.69
C MET A 274 20.59 -54.67 -21.10
N VAL A 275 21.48 -54.35 -20.15
CA VAL A 275 22.85 -54.89 -19.88
C VAL A 275 23.42 -54.05 -18.70
N LEU A 276 23.47 -54.58 -17.45
CA LEU A 276 24.64 -55.21 -16.77
C LEU A 276 25.91 -54.36 -16.92
N GLU A 277 26.64 -53.91 -15.89
CA GLU A 277 27.16 -54.60 -14.72
C GLU A 277 27.90 -53.57 -13.83
N GLY A 278 28.00 -53.79 -12.52
CA GLY A 278 28.80 -52.91 -11.66
C GLY A 278 28.64 -53.14 -10.16
N ARG A 279 28.93 -54.36 -9.70
CA ARG A 279 28.99 -54.79 -8.29
C ARG A 279 29.81 -53.83 -7.41
N ARG A 280 29.29 -53.51 -6.21
CA ARG A 280 29.91 -53.88 -4.91
C ARG A 280 28.86 -53.84 -3.80
N ARG A 281 28.88 -54.92 -3.01
CA ARG A 281 27.93 -55.31 -1.96
C ARG A 281 28.55 -55.01 -0.57
N PRO A 282 27.90 -55.30 0.57
CA PRO A 282 27.68 -54.33 1.65
C PRO A 282 28.39 -54.70 2.95
N ILE A 283 28.42 -53.79 3.92
CA ILE A 283 28.73 -54.14 5.31
C ILE A 283 27.44 -54.08 6.12
N HIS A 284 27.02 -55.27 6.55
CA HIS A 284 26.04 -55.51 7.59
C HIS A 284 26.58 -55.04 8.95
N SER A 285 25.74 -54.36 9.73
CA SER A 285 25.75 -54.60 11.18
C SER A 285 24.31 -54.66 11.68
N LYS A 286 24.09 -55.72 12.46
CA LYS A 286 22.80 -56.21 12.98
C LYS A 286 22.23 -55.21 13.99
N LEU A 287 21.00 -54.77 13.79
CA LEU A 287 20.17 -54.20 14.86
C LEU A 287 19.01 -55.16 15.11
N LYS A 288 19.06 -55.80 16.28
CA LYS A 288 17.97 -56.60 16.85
C LYS A 288 16.75 -55.71 17.05
N SER A 289 15.61 -56.19 16.58
CA SER A 289 14.25 -55.82 17.00
C SER A 289 14.01 -56.33 18.45
N LEU A 290 13.49 -55.55 19.40
CA LEU A 290 12.08 -55.26 19.80
C LEU A 290 12.15 -54.70 21.27
N PRO A 291 11.08 -54.15 21.90
CA PRO A 291 9.69 -54.06 21.46
C PRO A 291 9.09 -52.64 21.47
N ASN A 292 7.93 -52.55 20.81
CA ASN A 292 6.99 -51.44 20.80
C ASN A 292 6.60 -51.01 22.23
N HIS A 293 6.67 -49.71 22.49
CA HIS A 293 5.87 -49.07 23.52
C HIS A 293 5.03 -47.99 22.85
N ASP A 294 3.72 -48.20 22.85
CA ASP A 294 2.73 -47.24 22.39
C ASP A 294 2.80 -45.96 23.23
N GLY A 295 3.16 -44.85 22.56
CA GLY A 295 3.12 -43.49 23.08
C GLY A 295 2.37 -42.59 22.08
N PRO A 296 1.70 -41.52 22.54
CA PRO A 296 0.52 -41.00 21.88
C PRO A 296 0.84 -40.33 20.54
N LYS A 297 -0.02 -40.64 19.56
CA LYS A 297 -0.02 -40.13 18.19
C LYS A 297 0.12 -38.60 18.17
N ASN A 298 1.15 -38.13 17.46
CA ASN A 298 1.37 -36.74 17.05
C ASN A 298 0.04 -36.11 16.57
N LYS A 299 -0.49 -35.16 17.33
CA LYS A 299 -1.54 -34.27 16.84
C LYS A 299 -0.88 -33.27 15.89
N ASN A 300 -1.28 -33.35 14.63
CA ASN A 300 -0.85 -32.50 13.52
C ASN A 300 -0.81 -31.00 13.90
N PHE A 301 0.22 -30.29 13.44
CA PHE A 301 0.43 -28.83 13.56
C PHE A 301 -0.80 -27.97 13.22
N LYS A 302 -1.78 -28.51 12.48
CA LYS A 302 -3.07 -27.85 12.20
C LYS A 302 -3.93 -27.59 13.43
N HIS A 303 -3.74 -28.30 14.55
CA HIS A 303 -4.57 -28.11 15.75
C HIS A 303 -4.16 -26.92 16.62
N ILE A 304 -2.90 -26.46 16.54
CA ILE A 304 -2.40 -25.35 17.37
C ILE A 304 -3.04 -24.01 16.96
N HIS A 305 -3.45 -23.88 15.70
CA HIS A 305 -4.07 -22.66 15.21
C HIS A 305 -5.51 -22.45 15.71
N ARG A 306 -6.22 -23.50 16.15
CA ARG A 306 -7.63 -23.38 16.55
C ARG A 306 -7.84 -22.99 18.03
N THR A 307 -6.80 -23.06 18.85
CA THR A 307 -6.88 -22.75 20.30
C THR A 307 -6.39 -21.35 20.66
N LEU A 308 -5.97 -20.54 19.69
CA LEU A 308 -5.49 -19.17 19.92
C LEU A 308 -6.59 -18.15 19.64
N SER A 309 -6.83 -17.27 20.62
CA SER A 309 -7.78 -16.15 20.55
C SER A 309 -7.53 -15.25 19.33
N PRO A 310 -8.57 -14.69 18.68
CA PRO A 310 -8.43 -13.83 17.49
C PRO A 310 -7.41 -12.69 17.64
N ASN A 311 -7.28 -12.13 18.84
CA ASN A 311 -6.33 -11.03 19.12
C ASN A 311 -4.86 -11.44 18.99
N ILE A 312 -4.53 -12.72 19.19
CA ILE A 312 -3.15 -13.22 19.08
C ILE A 312 -2.82 -13.53 17.61
N ARG A 313 -3.81 -13.85 16.77
CA ARG A 313 -3.56 -14.05 15.33
C ARG A 313 -3.15 -12.76 14.62
N GLY A 314 -3.69 -11.61 15.03
CA GLY A 314 -3.38 -10.32 14.40
C GLY A 314 -1.93 -9.86 14.59
N THR A 315 -1.30 -10.19 15.72
CA THR A 315 0.06 -9.71 16.04
C THR A 315 1.15 -10.43 15.23
N PHE A 316 1.00 -11.73 14.95
CA PHE A 316 1.99 -12.49 14.17
C PHE A 316 2.06 -12.07 12.69
N TYR A 317 0.95 -11.66 12.10
CA TYR A 317 0.94 -11.21 10.69
C TYR A 317 1.36 -9.75 10.53
N ARG A 318 1.30 -8.93 11.58
CA ARG A 318 1.70 -7.51 11.51
C ARG A 318 3.21 -7.31 11.60
N SER A 319 3.93 -8.17 12.33
CA SER A 319 5.38 -8.04 12.53
C SER A 319 6.24 -8.42 11.30
N ALA A 320 5.68 -9.11 10.31
CA ALA A 320 6.42 -9.51 9.11
C ALA A 320 6.38 -8.47 7.97
N SER A 321 5.47 -7.49 8.03
CA SER A 321 5.29 -6.49 6.97
C SER A 321 6.12 -5.22 7.19
N ASP A 322 6.49 -4.90 8.43
CA ASP A 322 7.14 -3.62 8.77
C ASP A 322 8.67 -3.69 8.87
N SER A 323 9.28 -4.86 8.71
CA SER A 323 10.73 -5.07 8.87
C SER A 323 11.55 -5.03 7.57
N CYS A 324 10.95 -4.73 6.42
CA CYS A 324 11.64 -4.75 5.12
C CYS A 324 11.87 -3.38 4.46
N ILE A 325 11.42 -2.26 5.05
CA ILE A 325 11.45 -0.93 4.40
C ILE A 325 12.62 -0.03 4.86
N VAL A 326 13.33 -0.36 5.94
CA VAL A 326 14.46 0.47 6.42
C VAL A 326 15.81 -0.19 6.10
N ARG A 327 16.25 -0.09 4.84
CA ARG A 327 17.67 -0.20 4.42
C ARG A 327 17.81 0.05 2.91
N ARG A 328 17.69 1.31 2.52
CA ARG A 328 18.30 1.91 1.30
C ARG A 328 18.11 3.41 1.43
N ASN A 329 19.21 4.11 1.74
CA ASN A 329 19.50 5.54 1.51
C ASN A 329 20.64 5.96 2.44
N LEU A 330 21.82 5.37 2.25
CA LEU A 330 23.09 5.83 2.82
C LEU A 330 24.20 5.51 1.81
N SER A 331 24.16 6.16 0.64
CA SER A 331 25.28 6.16 -0.31
C SER A 331 25.22 7.36 -1.28
N GLU A 332 24.73 8.51 -0.85
CA GLU A 332 24.75 9.75 -1.64
C GLU A 332 24.86 10.96 -0.69
N PHE A 333 25.99 11.11 0.00
CA PHE A 333 26.49 12.41 0.49
C PHE A 333 27.98 12.24 0.80
N GLY A 334 28.79 12.36 -0.24
CA GLY A 334 30.24 12.50 -0.17
C GLY A 334 30.64 13.70 -1.02
N ILE A 335 30.38 14.90 -0.50
CA ILE A 335 30.84 16.15 -1.07
C ILE A 335 32.30 16.36 -0.64
N LEU A 336 33.14 16.64 -1.64
CA LEU A 336 34.47 17.24 -1.55
C LEU A 336 34.52 18.37 -0.51
N VAL A 337 35.51 18.33 0.40
CA VAL A 337 36.21 19.53 0.88
C VAL A 337 37.66 19.14 1.18
N THR A 338 38.57 19.92 0.57
CA THR A 338 40.04 20.00 0.62
C THR A 338 40.87 18.82 0.12
#